data_AF-A0A1Y5JQ30-F1
#
_entry.id   AF-A0A1Y5JQ30-F1
#
_cell.length_a   1.000
_cell.length_b   1.000
_cell.length_c   1.000
_cell.angle_alpha   90.00
_cell.angle_beta   90.00
_cell.angle_gamma   90.00
#
_symmetry.space_group_name_H-M   'P 1'
#
loop_
_entity.id
_entity.type
_entity.pdbx_description
1 polymer ?
#
loop_
_entity_poly.entity_id
_entity_poly.type
_entity_poly.pdbx_seq_one_letter_code
_entity_poly.pdbx_strand_id
1 'polypeptide(L)'
;QKGLPRGCLFGKQPRFLLRFSGMSTAQKAKGLPYELTSYLTLVEATGRCIRADKKGYIPNNLAPLLDRLDLTAENWLKLTSKFTTVFHGPVGRTESLSLFCEHQHFKRRANLTNCEKLLA
;
A
#
# COMPACT_ATOMS: atom_id res chain seq x y z
N GLN A 1 -5.79 36.63 14.25
CA GLN A 1 -6.19 35.20 14.32
C GLN A 1 -6.03 34.60 12.92
N LYS A 2 -4.96 33.84 12.68
CA LYS A 2 -4.68 33.24 11.36
C LYS A 2 -5.49 31.95 11.21
N GLY A 3 -6.42 31.95 10.25
CA GLY A 3 -7.32 30.84 9.97
C GLY A 3 -6.58 29.62 9.44
N LEU A 4 -6.94 28.47 10.00
CA LEU A 4 -6.57 27.12 9.57
C LEU A 4 -6.88 26.92 8.07
N PRO A 5 -6.01 26.27 7.27
CA PRO A 5 -6.26 26.08 5.85
C PRO A 5 -7.49 25.18 5.64
N ARG A 6 -8.54 25.75 5.04
CA ARG A 6 -9.82 25.10 4.72
C ARG A 6 -9.69 24.16 3.51
N GLY A 7 -8.78 23.20 3.56
CA GLY A 7 -8.57 22.21 2.48
C GLY A 7 -9.53 21.02 2.50
N CYS A 8 -10.37 20.87 3.53
CA CYS A 8 -11.07 19.62 3.83
C CYS A 8 -12.61 19.66 3.67
N LEU A 9 -13.18 20.65 2.98
CA LEU A 9 -14.65 20.78 2.91
C LEU A 9 -15.28 20.36 1.57
N PHE A 10 -14.48 20.07 0.54
CA PHE A 10 -14.97 19.53 -0.72
C PHE A 10 -14.07 18.38 -1.15
N GLY A 11 -14.39 17.15 -0.71
CA GLY A 11 -13.66 15.91 -1.01
C GLY A 11 -13.68 15.51 -2.49
N LYS A 12 -13.21 16.38 -3.38
CA LYS A 12 -13.01 16.08 -4.79
C LYS A 12 -11.71 15.33 -4.94
N GLN A 13 -11.81 14.11 -5.46
CA GLN A 13 -10.65 13.30 -5.76
C GLN A 13 -9.72 14.03 -6.75
N PRO A 14 -8.40 14.13 -6.46
CA PRO A 14 -7.44 14.74 -7.37
C PRO A 14 -7.41 14.03 -8.73
N ARG A 15 -7.27 14.80 -9.82
CA ARG A 15 -7.29 14.26 -11.20
C ARG A 15 -6.10 13.34 -11.52
N PHE A 16 -5.02 13.44 -10.76
CA PHE A 16 -3.81 12.61 -10.91
C PHE A 16 -3.85 11.30 -10.11
N LEU A 17 -4.85 11.10 -9.25
CA LEU A 17 -5.04 9.84 -8.52
C LEU A 17 -6.18 9.04 -9.13
N LEU A 18 -5.99 7.73 -9.24
CA LEU A 18 -7.04 6.80 -9.65
C LEU A 18 -8.14 6.71 -8.60
N ARG A 19 -9.40 6.56 -9.05
CA ARG A 19 -10.58 6.45 -8.17
C ARG A 19 -10.70 5.03 -7.66
N PHE A 20 -11.15 4.83 -6.42
CA PHE A 20 -11.64 3.54 -5.96
C PHE A 20 -12.93 3.21 -6.73
N SER A 21 -12.84 2.30 -7.70
CA SER A 21 -13.98 1.86 -8.53
C SER A 21 -14.74 0.68 -7.92
N GLY A 22 -14.34 0.24 -6.73
CA GLY A 22 -14.95 -0.90 -6.05
C GLY A 22 -14.79 -2.20 -6.81
N MET A 23 -15.63 -3.17 -6.45
CA MET A 23 -15.66 -4.53 -6.96
C MET A 23 -16.39 -4.69 -8.31
N SER A 24 -16.21 -3.75 -9.24
CA SER A 24 -16.85 -3.85 -10.56
C SER A 24 -16.10 -4.84 -11.47
N THR A 25 -16.80 -5.89 -11.91
CA THR A 25 -16.28 -6.93 -12.83
C THR A 25 -16.06 -6.45 -14.26
N ALA A 26 -16.47 -5.22 -14.56
CA ALA A 26 -16.26 -4.62 -15.86
C ALA A 26 -14.77 -4.22 -16.00
N GLN A 27 -14.03 -4.96 -16.82
CA GLN A 27 -12.64 -4.72 -17.24
C GLN A 27 -12.32 -3.28 -17.73
N LYS A 28 -13.31 -2.38 -17.82
CA LYS A 28 -13.20 -1.01 -18.33
C LYS A 28 -13.41 0.09 -17.28
N ALA A 29 -13.62 -0.23 -16.00
CA ALA A 29 -13.71 0.81 -14.97
C ALA A 29 -12.33 1.49 -14.80
N LYS A 30 -12.23 2.78 -15.16
CA LYS A 30 -11.02 3.58 -14.91
C LYS A 30 -10.88 3.83 -13.40
N GLY A 31 -10.23 2.90 -12.69
CA GLY A 31 -10.06 3.00 -11.25
C GLY A 31 -9.33 1.81 -10.62
N LEU A 32 -9.04 1.97 -9.32
CA LEU A 32 -8.52 0.95 -8.45
C LEU A 32 -9.65 -0.05 -8.13
N PRO A 33 -9.45 -1.36 -8.33
CA PRO A 33 -10.46 -2.40 -8.12
C PRO A 33 -10.63 -2.75 -6.63
N TYR A 34 -10.72 -1.71 -5.79
CA TYR A 34 -10.84 -1.80 -4.34
C TYR A 34 -11.94 -0.85 -3.87
N GLU A 35 -12.62 -1.24 -2.79
CA GLU A 35 -13.55 -0.35 -2.11
C GLU A 35 -12.79 0.61 -1.20
N LEU A 36 -13.19 1.89 -1.22
CA LEU A 36 -12.61 2.92 -0.36
C LEU A 36 -12.80 2.58 1.13
N THR A 37 -13.98 2.10 1.51
CA THR A 37 -14.33 1.69 2.88
C THR A 37 -13.39 0.60 3.39
N SER A 38 -13.15 -0.43 2.56
CA SER A 38 -12.22 -1.52 2.87
C SER A 38 -10.79 -1.00 3.09
N TYR A 39 -10.31 -0.11 2.23
CA TYR A 39 -8.99 0.51 2.38
C TYR A 39 -8.87 1.34 3.66
N LEU A 40 -9.84 2.22 3.94
CA LEU A 40 -9.82 3.06 5.15
C LEU A 40 -9.88 2.20 6.42
N THR A 41 -10.69 1.14 6.43
CA THR A 41 -10.77 0.20 7.55
C THR A 41 -9.42 -0.49 7.79
N LEU A 42 -8.68 -0.85 6.74
CA LEU A 42 -7.33 -1.39 6.85
C LEU A 42 -6.34 -0.38 7.44
N VAL A 43 -6.39 0.87 6.98
CA VAL A 43 -5.53 1.94 7.52
C VAL A 43 -5.80 2.17 9.00
N GLU A 44 -7.06 2.23 9.41
CA GLU A 44 -7.43 2.36 10.83
C GLU A 44 -6.96 1.17 11.67
N ALA A 45 -7.17 -0.06 11.19
CA ALA A 45 -6.71 -1.25 11.88
C ALA A 45 -5.18 -1.25 12.01
N THR A 46 -4.47 -0.86 10.95
CA THR A 46 -3.00 -0.74 10.95
C THR A 46 -2.53 0.28 11.97
N GLY A 47 -3.15 1.47 12.04
CA GLY A 47 -2.83 2.49 13.03
C GLY A 47 -3.05 2.01 14.48
N ARG A 48 -4.09 1.20 14.72
CA ARG A 48 -4.31 0.54 16.02
C ARG A 48 -3.24 -0.51 16.34
N CYS A 49 -2.67 -1.19 15.34
CA CYS A 49 -1.64 -2.21 15.53
C CYS A 49 -0.24 -1.62 15.79
N ILE A 50 0.08 -0.45 15.22
CA ILE A 50 1.40 0.19 15.38
C ILE A 50 1.54 0.89 16.74
N ARG A 51 0.42 1.26 17.37
CA ARG A 51 0.41 1.93 18.67
C ARG A 51 1.05 1.08 19.77
N ALA A 52 2.06 1.63 20.44
CA ALA A 52 2.88 0.92 21.43
C ALA A 52 2.10 0.39 22.64
N ASP A 53 0.93 0.97 22.94
CA ASP A 53 0.06 0.60 24.06
C ASP A 53 -0.85 -0.60 23.77
N LYS A 54 -0.98 -1.05 22.51
CA LYS A 54 -1.78 -2.23 22.15
C LYS A 54 -1.12 -3.06 21.05
N LYS A 55 -0.89 -4.35 21.34
CA LYS A 55 -0.69 -5.35 20.28
C LYS A 55 -2.02 -5.53 19.53
N GLY A 56 -2.28 -4.69 18.54
CA GLY A 56 -3.41 -4.86 17.65
C GLY A 56 -3.21 -6.04 16.71
N TYR A 57 -4.32 -6.63 16.26
CA TYR A 57 -4.37 -7.62 15.18
C TYR A 57 -5.14 -7.00 14.02
N ILE A 58 -4.72 -7.29 12.78
CA ILE A 58 -5.49 -6.90 11.60
C ILE A 58 -6.67 -7.86 11.48
N PRO A 59 -7.92 -7.40 11.63
CA PRO A 59 -9.07 -8.29 11.68
C PRO A 59 -9.24 -9.08 10.37
N ASN A 60 -9.72 -10.32 10.49
CA ASN A 60 -9.87 -11.26 9.37
C ASN A 60 -10.80 -10.75 8.25
N ASN A 61 -11.70 -9.81 8.55
CA ASN A 61 -12.56 -9.19 7.54
C ASN A 61 -11.77 -8.35 6.51
N LEU A 62 -10.52 -7.98 6.81
CA LEU A 62 -9.61 -7.29 5.89
C LEU A 62 -8.69 -8.24 5.14
N ALA A 63 -8.67 -9.54 5.49
CA ALA A 63 -7.90 -10.55 4.78
C ALA A 63 -8.19 -10.56 3.27
N PRO A 64 -9.46 -10.45 2.79
CA PRO A 64 -9.72 -10.44 1.36
C PRO A 64 -9.05 -9.29 0.59
N LEU A 65 -8.82 -8.14 1.24
CA LEU A 65 -8.11 -7.01 0.62
C LEU A 65 -6.60 -7.29 0.56
N LEU A 66 -6.05 -7.86 1.62
CA LEU A 66 -4.63 -8.23 1.71
C LEU A 66 -4.27 -9.40 0.79
N ASP A 67 -5.13 -10.42 0.72
CA ASP A 67 -5.00 -11.56 -0.19
C ASP A 67 -4.96 -11.11 -1.66
N ARG A 68 -5.77 -10.11 -2.02
CA ARG A 68 -5.75 -9.51 -3.37
C ARG A 68 -4.48 -8.73 -3.69
N LEU A 69 -3.87 -8.16 -2.66
CA LEU A 69 -2.58 -7.49 -2.78
C LEU A 69 -1.42 -8.48 -2.76
N ASP A 70 -1.69 -9.77 -2.54
CA ASP A 70 -0.70 -10.82 -2.39
C ASP A 70 0.23 -10.53 -1.19
N LEU A 71 -0.38 -10.12 -0.07
CA LEU A 71 0.33 -9.73 1.15
C LEU A 71 -0.28 -10.40 2.38
N THR A 72 0.57 -10.95 3.23
CA THR A 72 0.15 -11.39 4.56
C THR A 72 -0.05 -10.20 5.50
N ALA A 73 -0.87 -10.35 6.54
CA ALA A 73 -1.06 -9.32 7.56
C ALA A 73 0.26 -8.93 8.25
N GLU A 74 1.17 -9.89 8.46
CA GLU A 74 2.49 -9.65 9.02
C GLU A 74 3.38 -8.83 8.08
N ASN A 75 3.45 -9.24 6.80
CA ASN A 75 4.20 -8.50 5.79
C ASN A 75 3.64 -7.08 5.64
N TRP A 76 2.32 -6.93 5.56
CA TRP A 76 1.67 -5.63 5.53
C TRP A 76 2.04 -4.73 6.71
N LEU A 77 2.01 -5.26 7.95
CA LEU A 77 2.35 -4.48 9.14
C LEU A 77 3.82 -4.08 9.14
N LYS A 78 4.71 -4.97 8.70
CA LYS A 78 6.14 -4.68 8.58
C LYS A 78 6.41 -3.63 7.49
N LEU A 79 5.75 -3.74 6.34
CA LEU A 79 5.85 -2.75 5.27
C LEU A 79 5.35 -1.39 5.73
N THR A 80 4.18 -1.31 6.37
CA THR A 80 3.57 -0.03 6.77
C THR A 80 4.27 0.65 7.95
N SER A 81 4.93 -0.11 8.82
CA SER A 81 5.64 0.45 9.98
C SER A 81 7.13 0.70 9.76
N LYS A 82 7.78 -0.12 8.91
CA LYS A 82 9.25 -0.19 8.79
C LYS A 82 9.73 0.02 7.36
N PHE A 83 8.90 0.56 6.46
CA PHE A 83 9.20 0.71 5.03
C PHE A 83 10.62 1.24 4.75
N THR A 84 10.94 2.40 5.32
CA THR A 84 12.21 3.12 5.09
C THR A 84 13.41 2.48 5.78
N THR A 85 13.18 1.57 6.73
CA THR A 85 14.23 0.79 7.40
C THR A 85 14.53 -0.53 6.68
N VAL A 86 13.56 -1.05 5.93
CA VAL A 86 13.66 -2.31 5.19
C VAL A 86 14.15 -2.06 3.76
N PHE A 87 13.75 -0.94 3.17
CA PHE A 87 14.09 -0.58 1.80
C PHE A 87 14.89 0.72 1.76
N HIS A 88 16.04 0.67 1.09
CA HIS A 88 16.92 1.83 0.88
C HIS A 88 17.10 2.16 -0.61
N GLY A 89 16.20 1.67 -1.46
CA GLY A 89 16.32 1.78 -2.91
C GLY A 89 15.05 1.31 -3.62
N PRO A 90 15.15 0.91 -4.90
CA PRO A 90 13.99 0.46 -5.67
C PRO A 90 13.27 -0.72 -5.00
N VAL A 91 11.94 -0.73 -5.12
CA VAL A 91 11.04 -1.72 -4.50
C VAL A 91 9.98 -2.11 -5.52
N GLY A 92 9.69 -3.41 -5.64
CA GLY A 92 8.67 -3.92 -6.53
C GLY A 92 8.77 -5.42 -6.74
N ARG A 93 7.93 -5.97 -7.62
CA ARG A 93 8.03 -7.38 -8.04
C ARG A 93 9.38 -7.63 -8.70
N THR A 94 9.91 -8.85 -8.54
CA THR A 94 11.23 -9.25 -9.04
C THR A 94 11.42 -8.96 -10.53
N GLU A 95 10.39 -9.20 -11.34
CA GLU A 95 10.38 -8.90 -12.79
C GLU A 95 10.52 -7.40 -13.06
N SER A 96 9.66 -6.58 -12.45
CA SER A 96 9.69 -5.12 -12.60
C SER A 96 10.99 -4.51 -12.09
N LEU A 97 11.54 -5.05 -11.00
CA LEU A 97 12.81 -4.61 -10.43
C LEU A 97 13.99 -4.95 -11.34
N SER A 98 13.95 -6.11 -12.00
CA SER A 98 14.98 -6.53 -12.96
C SER A 98 14.98 -5.63 -14.18
N LEU A 99 13.81 -5.38 -14.77
CA LEU A 99 13.63 -4.44 -15.89
C LEU A 99 14.10 -3.04 -15.52
N PHE A 100 13.73 -2.55 -14.34
CA PHE A 100 14.15 -1.24 -13.85
C PHE A 100 15.68 -1.14 -13.71
N CYS A 101 16.32 -2.17 -13.15
CA CYS A 101 17.77 -2.20 -12.98
C CYS A 101 18.51 -2.25 -14.33
N GLU A 102 17.98 -2.99 -15.30
CA GLU A 102 18.51 -3.04 -16.67
C GLU A 102 18.41 -1.67 -17.36
N HIS A 103 17.24 -1.03 -17.27
CA HIS A 103 17.00 0.29 -17.86
C HIS A 103 17.85 1.40 -17.22
N GLN A 104 18.11 1.32 -15.91
CA GLN A 104 18.96 2.29 -15.20
C GLN A 104 20.45 1.91 -15.17
N HIS A 105 20.84 0.85 -15.89
CA HIS A 105 22.22 0.35 -15.94
C HIS A 105 22.82 0.05 -14.55
N PHE A 106 21.99 -0.37 -13.60
CA PHE A 106 22.44 -0.74 -12.27
C PHE A 106 23.09 -2.13 -12.28
N LYS A 107 24.34 -2.19 -11.80
CA LYS A 107 25.10 -3.45 -11.71
C LYS A 107 24.55 -4.45 -10.68
N ARG A 108 23.74 -4.00 -9.72
CA ARG A 108 23.15 -4.83 -8.66
C ARG A 108 21.66 -4.53 -8.50
N ARG A 109 20.88 -5.59 -8.28
CA ARG A 109 19.47 -5.52 -7.87
C ARG A 109 19.40 -5.27 -6.36
N ALA A 110 19.40 -4.00 -5.96
CA ALA A 110 19.24 -3.63 -4.56
C ALA A 110 17.86 -4.10 -4.04
N ASN A 111 17.79 -4.51 -2.78
CA ASN A 111 16.57 -4.94 -2.08
C ASN A 111 15.81 -6.16 -2.67
N LEU A 112 16.37 -6.90 -3.64
CA LEU A 112 15.69 -8.04 -4.27
C LEU A 112 15.19 -9.05 -3.22
N THR A 113 16.06 -9.47 -2.31
CA THR A 113 15.71 -10.43 -1.24
C THR A 113 14.62 -9.91 -0.31
N ASN A 114 14.56 -8.61 -0.04
CA ASN A 114 13.51 -8.03 0.80
C ASN A 114 12.19 -7.94 0.02
N CYS A 115 12.24 -7.64 -1.28
CA CYS A 115 11.06 -7.65 -2.14
C CYS A 115 10.46 -9.06 -2.24
N GLU A 116 11.29 -10.08 -2.48
CA GLU A 116 10.85 -11.48 -2.54
C GLU A 116 10.24 -11.99 -1.23
N LYS A 117 10.69 -11.46 -0.08
CA LYS A 117 10.17 -11.89 1.22
C LYS A 117 8.89 -11.16 1.65
N LEU A 118 8.71 -9.92 1.21
CA LEU A 118 7.69 -9.02 1.75
C LEU A 118 6.60 -8.65 0.75
N LEU A 119 6.81 -8.90 -0.55
CA LEU A 119 5.91 -8.56 -1.65
C LEU A 119 5.53 -9.79 -2.50
N ALA A 120 5.70 -10.99 -1.95
CA ALA A 120 5.42 -12.27 -2.58
C ALA A 120 4.44 -13.09 -1.73
#